data_AF-A0A3B9MAC6-F1
#
_entry.id   AF-A0A3B9MAC6-F1
#
_cell.length_a   1.000
_cell.length_b   1.000
_cell.length_c   1.000
_cell.angle_alpha   90.00
_cell.angle_beta   90.00
_cell.angle_gamma   90.00
#
_symmetry.space_group_name_H-M   'P 1'
#
loop_
_entity.id
_entity.type
_entity.pdbx_description
1 polymer ?
#
loop_
_entity_poly.entity_id
_entity_poly.type
_entity_poly.pdbx_seq_one_letter_code
_entity_poly.pdbx_strand_id
1 'polypeptide(L)' 'YISYLRRKVDRFKPQLIQTVRGVGYVLRPPRQ' A
#
# COMPACT_ATOMS: atom_id res chain seq x y z
N TYR A 1 10.89 6.09 1.89
CA TYR A 1 11.15 4.64 1.80
C TYR A 1 9.94 3.80 1.37
N ILE A 2 8.76 4.40 1.13
CA ILE A 2 7.56 3.65 0.75
C ILE A 2 7.72 2.88 -0.57
N SER A 3 8.50 3.41 -1.52
CA SER A 3 8.76 2.76 -2.82
C SER A 3 9.56 1.45 -2.69
N TYR A 4 10.35 1.30 -1.63
CA TYR A 4 11.04 0.04 -1.33
C TYR A 4 10.09 -0.95 -0.64
N LEU A 5 9.27 -0.46 0.29
CA LEU A 5 8.24 -1.26 0.95
C LEU A 5 7.23 -1.82 -0.08
N ARG A 6 6.77 -1.01 -1.03
CA ARG A 6 5.88 -1.47 -2.11
C ARG A 6 6.49 -2.59 -2.94
N ARG A 7 7.79 -2.53 -3.24
CA ARG A 7 8.46 -3.61 -4.00
C ARG A 7 8.52 -4.94 -3.24
N LYS A 8 8.48 -4.90 -1.91
CA LYS A 8 8.51 -6.08 -1.03
C LYS A 8 7.12 -6.62 -0.71
N VAL A 9 6.19 -5.74 -0.36
CA VAL A 9 4.90 -6.10 0.26
C VAL A 9 3.73 -5.92 -0.71
N ASP A 10 3.84 -5.00 -1.67
CA ASP A 10 2.78 -4.61 -2.63
C ASP A 10 3.03 -5.21 -4.03
N ARG A 11 3.92 -6.21 -4.15
CA ARG A 11 4.26 -6.86 -5.42
C ARG A 11 3.16 -7.83 -5.88
N PHE A 12 2.42 -8.39 -4.95
CA PHE A 12 1.35 -9.35 -5.22
C PHE A 12 0.01 -8.62 -5.18
N LYS A 13 -0.86 -8.89 -6.17
CA LYS A 13 -2.24 -8.39 -6.08
C LYS A 13 -2.94 -9.15 -4.96
N PRO A 14 -3.78 -8.48 -4.16
CA PRO A 14 -4.19 -7.08 -4.24
C PRO A 14 -3.23 -6.08 -3.60
N GLN A 15 -3.21 -4.83 -4.10
CA GLN A 15 -2.39 -3.78 -3.50
C GLN A 15 -2.86 -3.48 -2.06
N LEU A 16 -1.95 -3.65 -1.10
CA LEU A 16 -2.21 -3.46 0.33
C LEU A 16 -1.95 -2.02 0.76
N ILE A 17 -1.05 -1.32 0.08
CA ILE A 17 -0.65 0.04 0.43
C ILE A 17 -1.58 1.05 -0.25
N GLN A 18 -2.45 1.70 0.52
CA GLN A 18 -3.27 2.81 0.08
C GLN A 18 -2.66 4.15 0.51
N THR A 19 -2.62 5.10 -0.43
CA THR A 19 -2.17 6.47 -0.15
C THR A 19 -3.36 7.33 0.25
N VAL A 20 -3.33 7.92 1.43
CA VAL A 20 -4.31 8.90 1.91
C VAL A 20 -3.68 10.29 1.82
N ARG A 21 -4.21 11.13 0.92
CA ARG A 21 -3.70 12.48 0.69
C ARG A 21 -3.79 13.31 1.97
N GLY A 22 -2.67 13.87 2.41
CA GLY A 22 -2.60 14.70 3.63
C GLY A 22 -2.46 13.93 4.95
N VAL A 23 -2.47 12.59 4.92
CA VAL A 23 -2.31 11.75 6.13
C VAL A 23 -1.10 10.83 6.02
N GLY A 24 -0.95 10.11 4.90
CA GLY A 24 0.15 9.17 4.71
C GLY A 24 -0.28 7.89 4.01
N TYR A 25 0.15 6.75 4.54
CA TYR A 25 -0.10 5.43 3.94
C TYR A 25 -0.83 4.52 4.93
N VAL A 26 -1.78 3.74 4.43
CA VAL A 26 -2.55 2.78 5.21
C VAL A 26 -2.41 1.40 4.57
N LEU A 27 -2.15 0.39 5.39
CA LEU A 27 -2.21 -1.01 4.98
C LEU A 27 -3.64 -1.51 5.19
N ARG A 28 -4.34 -1.85 4.11
CA ARG A 28 -5.65 -2.50 4.21
C ARG A 28 -5.84 -3.52 3.10
N PRO A 29 -6.54 -4.64 3.37
CA PRO A 29 -6.97 -5.52 2.30
C PRO A 29 -7.83 -4.72 1.30
N PRO A 30 -7.82 -5.09 0.00
CA PRO A 30 -8.74 -4.50 -0.95
C PRO A 30 -10.16 -4.69 -0.43
N ARG A 31 -10.96 -3.64 -0.50
CA ARG A 31 -12.40 -3.83 -0.31
C ARG A 31 -12.89 -4.53 -1.59
N GLN A 32 -13.54 -5.69 -1.44
CA GLN A 32 -14.39 -6.22 -2.52
C GLN A 32 -15.42 -5.16 -2.94
#